data_AF-W3AT03-F1
#
_entry.id   AF-W3AT03-F1
#
_cell.length_a   1.000
_cell.length_b   1.000
_cell.length_c   1.000
_cell.angle_alpha   90.00
_cell.angle_beta   90.00
_cell.angle_gamma   90.00
#
_symmetry.space_group_name_H-M   'P 1'
#
loop_
_entity.id
_entity.type
_entity.pdbx_description
1 polymer ?
#
loop_
_entity_poly.entity_id
_entity_poly.type
_entity_poly.pdbx_seq_one_letter_code
_entity_poly.pdbx_strand_id
1 'polypeptide(L)'
;MFKKVKKFLAAGLSLSLILSSVTITALAESDAAVYNDGSDKAVMNVGSIETSDSMGAYSEASDYPEAVINVDGDVDVNVITNNDENAYGIVSYAHESGGGKATAGVTVSGDVSVNYTSQEGSGTVGINVQPEGNSNAYAVVNGDVSVDSNVSNDTEGIAVIANGSDAKAEVKVDGEVKVSSSGTPTGDTPVTSGVTVIQNGGDVDVNIKKDVTVVSNSSIGNVEETYSYANGIMIYQDSGDIQLPADTEINVGGNVSVSSTDPGMQTSGIDITTALDGSVINVNVAGSVTTEGKGATSGIGAVTGIKDEDEKGDTRVNIHVGKDVKSSDDGLTIMAGDIGTIDVVIEGTLSAEDSAIVLKAPYEGDLNQENRISITAWKIESGSGSLVTTDNDPESETTVSEETRAAVEKNINYIIRIDEAQTKNISLPGLEKDANGLYTAHAEDNVAVKLNIPSGFTLDGAYSDAGHNIRLLQDESGGYYLVVPSGGGVTVSLALSRIPSDSDDNDDSGDSKNSNKTYNNYQNVPSLSDDSFNFNQNEGKLTIQVPKGMTAFNLDSSVLLTFKAMGMNTLYLDSTNGKYTIPIVSIEDIVKTGNLLTFVFGIEKADVYVNGTLAREFYPDKLT
;
A
#
# COMPACT_ATOMS: atom_id res chain seq x y z
N MET A 1 -35.29 -11.70 -9.09
CA MET A 1 -34.35 -11.40 -7.99
C MET A 1 -33.11 -12.31 -8.10
N PHE A 2 -32.64 -12.55 -9.32
CA PHE A 2 -31.51 -13.38 -9.74
C PHE A 2 -30.91 -12.67 -10.97
N LYS A 3 -29.58 -12.68 -11.13
CA LYS A 3 -28.71 -11.94 -12.08
C LYS A 3 -28.00 -10.71 -11.49
N LYS A 4 -27.02 -10.98 -10.64
CA LYS A 4 -25.73 -10.28 -10.55
C LYS A 4 -24.68 -11.39 -10.40
N VAL A 5 -23.44 -11.19 -10.84
CA VAL A 5 -22.34 -12.18 -10.94
C VAL A 5 -22.26 -12.88 -12.30
N LYS A 6 -21.63 -12.20 -13.27
CA LYS A 6 -21.00 -12.71 -14.51
C LYS A 6 -20.13 -11.58 -15.07
N LYS A 7 -18.98 -11.29 -14.45
CA LYS A 7 -18.01 -10.29 -14.92
C LYS A 7 -16.68 -10.62 -14.24
N PHE A 8 -15.67 -11.11 -14.97
CA PHE A 8 -14.24 -10.79 -14.76
C PHE A 8 -13.31 -11.56 -15.72
N LEU A 9 -13.70 -12.73 -16.22
CA LEU A 9 -12.81 -13.60 -17.00
C LEU A 9 -12.44 -13.21 -18.45
N ALA A 10 -13.16 -12.29 -19.10
CA ALA A 10 -12.83 -11.98 -20.51
C ALA A 10 -11.66 -11.01 -20.70
N ALA A 11 -11.00 -10.58 -19.61
CA ALA A 11 -9.81 -9.73 -19.64
C ALA A 11 -8.63 -10.35 -20.43
N GLY A 12 -8.53 -11.69 -20.49
CA GLY A 12 -7.49 -12.37 -21.26
C GLY A 12 -7.77 -12.51 -22.77
N LEU A 13 -9.05 -12.50 -23.19
CA LEU A 13 -9.44 -12.65 -24.61
C LEU A 13 -9.72 -11.31 -25.31
N SER A 14 -10.15 -10.28 -24.57
CA SER A 14 -10.39 -8.92 -25.11
C SER A 14 -9.11 -8.10 -25.30
N LEU A 15 -7.98 -8.49 -24.69
CA LEU A 15 -6.70 -7.77 -24.78
C LEU A 15 -6.03 -7.86 -26.16
N SER A 16 -6.36 -8.90 -26.94
CA SER A 16 -5.97 -9.00 -28.35
C SER A 16 -6.55 -7.86 -29.22
N LEU A 17 -7.60 -7.17 -28.77
CA LEU A 17 -8.16 -5.99 -29.43
C LEU A 17 -7.36 -4.70 -29.16
N ILE A 18 -6.68 -4.57 -28.02
CA ILE A 18 -5.84 -3.39 -27.70
C ILE A 18 -4.63 -3.33 -28.64
N LEU A 19 -4.02 -4.49 -28.94
CA LEU A 19 -2.98 -4.59 -29.97
C LEU A 19 -3.50 -4.23 -31.38
N SER A 20 -4.79 -4.40 -31.65
CA SER A 20 -5.42 -4.02 -32.92
C SER A 20 -5.92 -2.57 -32.99
N SER A 21 -5.92 -1.83 -31.87
CA SER A 21 -6.25 -0.39 -31.89
C SER A 21 -5.01 0.50 -32.01
N VAL A 22 -3.82 0.00 -31.63
CA VAL A 22 -2.54 0.65 -31.95
C VAL A 22 -2.05 0.32 -33.36
N THR A 23 -2.70 -0.60 -34.09
CA THR A 23 -2.45 -0.70 -35.54
C THR A 23 -2.96 0.56 -36.24
N ILE A 24 -2.02 1.44 -36.60
CA ILE A 24 -2.25 2.54 -37.53
C ILE A 24 -2.85 1.93 -38.79
N THR A 25 -4.16 2.05 -38.95
CA THR A 25 -4.84 1.63 -40.17
C THR A 25 -4.46 2.65 -41.22
N ALA A 26 -3.34 2.42 -41.92
CA ALA A 26 -2.84 3.20 -43.07
C ALA A 26 -3.47 4.60 -43.15
N LEU A 27 -3.13 5.47 -42.18
CA LEU A 27 -3.64 6.83 -42.17
C LEU A 27 -3.20 7.47 -43.48
N ALA A 28 -4.12 8.14 -44.15
CA ALA A 28 -3.77 8.81 -45.39
C ALA A 28 -2.63 9.79 -45.08
N GLU A 29 -1.48 9.58 -45.74
CA GLU A 29 -0.25 10.39 -45.68
C GLU A 29 -0.50 11.92 -45.87
N SER A 30 -1.73 12.33 -46.20
CA SER A 30 -2.15 13.69 -46.49
C SER A 30 -2.47 14.57 -45.28
N ASP A 31 -2.60 14.03 -44.06
CA ASP A 31 -3.24 14.76 -42.96
C ASP A 31 -2.26 15.19 -41.83
N ALA A 32 -0.95 15.08 -42.04
CA ALA A 32 0.06 15.58 -41.12
C ALA A 32 0.57 16.99 -41.50
N ALA A 33 0.69 17.89 -40.53
CA ALA A 33 1.23 19.24 -40.77
C ALA A 33 2.71 19.21 -41.18
N VAL A 34 3.47 18.24 -40.65
CA VAL A 34 4.83 17.93 -41.11
C VAL A 34 4.96 16.43 -41.35
N TYR A 35 5.45 16.05 -42.53
CA TYR A 35 5.53 14.67 -42.98
C TYR A 35 6.93 14.35 -43.53
N ASN A 36 7.47 13.20 -43.14
CA ASN A 36 8.71 12.68 -43.70
C ASN A 36 8.65 11.15 -43.82
N ASP A 37 8.59 10.66 -45.05
CA ASP A 37 8.76 9.24 -45.38
C ASP A 37 10.09 9.05 -46.12
N GLY A 38 10.89 8.12 -45.62
CA GLY A 38 12.19 7.79 -46.20
C GLY A 38 12.43 6.30 -46.16
N SER A 39 12.82 5.71 -47.30
CA SER A 39 13.26 4.31 -47.38
C SER A 39 14.36 4.00 -46.35
N ASP A 40 15.41 4.83 -46.28
CA ASP A 40 16.59 4.53 -45.45
C ASP A 40 16.59 5.18 -44.06
N LYS A 41 16.14 6.44 -43.98
CA LYS A 41 16.21 7.29 -42.79
C LYS A 41 15.23 8.45 -42.92
N ALA A 42 14.34 8.59 -41.95
CA ALA A 42 13.39 9.68 -41.86
C ALA A 42 13.68 10.52 -40.61
N VAL A 43 14.56 11.51 -40.71
CA VAL A 43 14.86 12.44 -39.60
C VAL A 43 14.37 13.83 -39.90
N MET A 44 13.55 14.35 -38.99
CA MET A 44 12.90 15.64 -39.09
C MET A 44 13.31 16.54 -37.92
N ASN A 45 13.59 17.81 -38.21
CA ASN A 45 13.79 18.85 -37.19
C ASN A 45 12.81 19.99 -37.47
N VAL A 46 11.97 20.33 -36.49
CA VAL A 46 10.91 21.32 -36.60
C VAL A 46 11.09 22.37 -35.50
N GLY A 47 10.79 23.64 -35.79
CA GLY A 47 10.85 24.70 -34.78
C GLY A 47 9.75 24.54 -33.73
N SER A 48 8.51 24.73 -34.13
CA SER A 48 7.30 24.47 -33.35
C SER A 48 6.19 24.02 -34.30
N ILE A 49 5.16 23.35 -33.79
CA ILE A 49 4.03 22.87 -34.56
C ILE A 49 2.77 23.48 -33.97
N GLU A 50 1.98 24.15 -34.81
CA GLU A 50 0.62 24.61 -34.48
C GLU A 50 -0.25 24.26 -35.68
N THR A 51 -1.17 23.31 -35.52
CA THR A 51 -2.01 22.83 -36.63
C THR A 51 -3.44 22.50 -36.20
N SER A 52 -4.34 22.50 -37.18
CA SER A 52 -5.69 21.93 -37.08
C SER A 52 -5.87 20.64 -37.88
N ASP A 53 -4.80 20.18 -38.53
CA ASP A 53 -4.79 18.89 -39.21
C ASP A 53 -4.81 17.76 -38.19
N SER A 54 -5.29 16.59 -38.61
CA SER A 54 -5.47 15.43 -37.74
C SER A 54 -4.14 14.96 -37.10
N MET A 55 -2.99 15.36 -37.66
CA MET A 55 -1.70 15.02 -37.13
C MET A 55 -0.70 16.19 -37.12
N GLY A 56 0.04 16.36 -36.02
CA GLY A 56 1.09 17.38 -35.90
C GLY A 56 2.34 17.02 -36.72
N ALA A 57 2.98 15.90 -36.41
CA ALA A 57 4.10 15.39 -37.19
C ALA A 57 4.06 13.87 -37.37
N TYR A 58 4.47 13.42 -38.56
CA TYR A 58 4.59 12.01 -38.93
C TYR A 58 5.97 11.73 -39.52
N SER A 59 6.60 10.65 -39.06
CA SER A 59 7.83 10.14 -39.64
C SER A 59 7.79 8.62 -39.74
N GLU A 60 8.06 8.12 -40.93
CA GLU A 60 8.09 6.68 -41.23
C GLU A 60 9.37 6.29 -41.96
N ALA A 61 9.97 5.17 -41.56
CA ALA A 61 11.09 4.55 -42.26
C ALA A 61 10.75 3.10 -42.64
N SER A 62 10.73 2.81 -43.95
CA SER A 62 10.15 1.57 -44.50
C SER A 62 11.16 0.45 -44.78
N ASP A 63 12.41 0.76 -45.15
CA ASP A 63 13.43 -0.25 -45.49
C ASP A 63 14.56 -0.36 -44.45
N TYR A 64 14.78 0.64 -43.58
CA TYR A 64 15.91 0.69 -42.63
C TYR A 64 15.60 1.52 -41.36
N PRO A 65 16.48 1.49 -40.33
CA PRO A 65 16.07 1.63 -38.94
C PRO A 65 15.41 2.91 -38.46
N GLU A 66 15.70 4.08 -39.02
CA GLU A 66 15.64 5.30 -38.20
C GLU A 66 14.56 6.28 -38.65
N ALA A 67 13.50 6.37 -37.85
CA ALA A 67 12.49 7.42 -37.91
C ALA A 67 12.60 8.29 -36.65
N VAL A 68 12.98 9.57 -36.78
CA VAL A 68 13.18 10.47 -35.62
C VAL A 68 12.61 11.85 -35.90
N ILE A 69 11.84 12.38 -34.94
CA ILE A 69 11.28 13.73 -34.97
C ILE A 69 11.84 14.52 -33.80
N ASN A 70 12.50 15.64 -34.10
CA ASN A 70 12.94 16.62 -33.10
C ASN A 70 12.15 17.92 -33.26
N VAL A 71 11.59 18.43 -32.17
CA VAL A 71 10.87 19.72 -32.12
C VAL A 71 11.55 20.63 -31.10
N ASP A 72 12.00 21.81 -31.53
CA ASP A 72 12.74 22.77 -30.69
C ASP A 72 11.83 23.58 -29.74
N GLY A 73 10.52 23.53 -29.94
CA GLY A 73 9.49 24.25 -29.19
C GLY A 73 8.27 23.38 -28.93
N ASP A 74 7.10 24.00 -28.91
CA ASP A 74 5.84 23.34 -28.56
C ASP A 74 5.18 22.65 -29.76
N VAL A 75 4.29 21.71 -29.47
CA VAL A 75 3.44 20.98 -30.41
C VAL A 75 1.99 21.15 -29.97
N ASP A 76 1.23 21.95 -30.71
CA ASP A 76 -0.18 22.22 -30.49
C ASP A 76 -1.02 21.70 -31.66
N VAL A 77 -1.78 20.62 -31.44
CA VAL A 77 -2.69 20.03 -32.43
C VAL A 77 -4.13 20.27 -31.98
N ASN A 78 -4.89 21.06 -32.74
CA ASN A 78 -6.25 21.48 -32.41
C ASN A 78 -7.24 21.08 -33.51
N VAL A 79 -7.78 19.87 -33.42
CA VAL A 79 -8.59 19.27 -34.48
C VAL A 79 -10.07 19.43 -34.17
N ILE A 80 -10.81 20.04 -35.10
CA ILE A 80 -12.27 20.15 -35.03
C ILE A 80 -12.84 19.56 -36.32
N THR A 81 -13.41 18.36 -36.24
CA THR A 81 -13.93 17.62 -37.39
C THR A 81 -15.35 17.09 -37.13
N ASN A 82 -16.03 16.64 -38.17
CA ASN A 82 -17.29 15.89 -38.04
C ASN A 82 -17.15 14.47 -38.61
N ASN A 83 -15.94 14.09 -39.03
CA ASN A 83 -15.65 12.79 -39.58
C ASN A 83 -15.02 11.90 -38.51
N ASP A 84 -15.09 10.59 -38.73
CA ASP A 84 -14.38 9.58 -37.95
C ASP A 84 -12.88 9.61 -38.32
N GLU A 85 -12.14 10.54 -37.72
CA GLU A 85 -10.70 10.72 -37.90
C GLU A 85 -9.97 10.49 -36.56
N ASN A 86 -8.67 10.20 -36.63
CA ASN A 86 -7.80 10.11 -35.46
C ASN A 86 -7.03 11.41 -35.28
N ALA A 87 -6.77 11.81 -34.05
CA ALA A 87 -5.94 12.97 -33.74
C ALA A 87 -4.60 12.53 -33.12
N TYR A 88 -3.48 12.93 -33.71
CA TYR A 88 -2.15 12.61 -33.20
C TYR A 88 -1.30 13.86 -33.01
N GLY A 89 -0.62 13.98 -31.88
CA GLY A 89 0.41 15.01 -31.70
C GLY A 89 1.61 14.69 -32.58
N ILE A 90 2.33 13.63 -32.24
CA ILE A 90 3.48 13.13 -33.00
C ILE A 90 3.43 11.61 -33.14
N VAL A 91 3.69 11.13 -34.35
CA VAL A 91 3.85 9.70 -34.65
C VAL A 91 5.22 9.44 -35.26
N SER A 92 5.96 8.50 -34.68
CA SER A 92 7.21 7.99 -35.23
C SER A 92 7.13 6.47 -35.37
N TYR A 93 7.30 6.00 -36.61
CA TYR A 93 7.16 4.60 -36.97
C TYR A 93 8.38 4.11 -37.77
N ALA A 94 8.95 2.97 -37.38
CA ALA A 94 10.14 2.45 -38.04
C ALA A 94 10.02 0.94 -38.28
N HIS A 95 10.12 0.54 -39.55
CA HIS A 95 10.07 -0.86 -39.96
C HIS A 95 11.43 -1.55 -39.86
N GLU A 96 11.42 -2.81 -39.46
CA GLU A 96 12.58 -3.69 -39.61
C GLU A 96 12.48 -4.46 -40.93
N SER A 97 13.36 -4.14 -41.88
CA SER A 97 13.61 -4.97 -43.05
C SER A 97 14.97 -5.68 -42.93
N GLY A 98 14.99 -7.01 -43.03
CA GLY A 98 16.23 -7.78 -43.18
C GLY A 98 17.06 -8.07 -41.92
N GLY A 99 16.49 -8.03 -40.71
CA GLY A 99 17.15 -8.49 -39.48
C GLY A 99 18.02 -7.43 -38.77
N GLY A 100 17.79 -6.14 -39.04
CA GLY A 100 18.48 -5.02 -38.41
C GLY A 100 17.61 -4.29 -37.39
N LYS A 101 18.21 -3.68 -36.37
CA LYS A 101 17.45 -2.97 -35.32
C LYS A 101 16.82 -1.69 -35.86
N ALA A 102 15.50 -1.52 -35.77
CA ALA A 102 14.84 -0.25 -36.01
C ALA A 102 14.92 0.69 -34.79
N THR A 103 14.62 1.96 -34.99
CA THR A 103 14.67 3.06 -34.02
C THR A 103 13.62 4.09 -34.42
N ALA A 104 12.54 4.16 -33.62
CA ALA A 104 11.54 5.21 -33.69
C ALA A 104 11.77 6.18 -32.52
N GLY A 105 11.67 7.48 -32.75
CA GLY A 105 12.13 8.47 -31.79
C GLY A 105 11.43 9.82 -31.89
N VAL A 106 11.08 10.38 -30.74
CA VAL A 106 10.52 11.73 -30.60
C VAL A 106 11.27 12.50 -29.53
N THR A 107 11.64 13.74 -29.82
CA THR A 107 12.18 14.69 -28.84
C THR A 107 11.50 16.04 -29.01
N VAL A 108 10.89 16.55 -27.95
CA VAL A 108 10.21 17.84 -27.91
C VAL A 108 10.80 18.69 -26.79
N SER A 109 11.28 19.89 -27.11
CA SER A 109 11.89 20.79 -26.13
C SER A 109 10.87 21.61 -25.34
N GLY A 110 9.63 21.70 -25.82
CA GLY A 110 8.50 22.35 -25.17
C GLY A 110 7.40 21.36 -24.76
N ASP A 111 6.16 21.83 -24.78
CA ASP A 111 4.97 21.06 -24.43
C ASP A 111 4.39 20.31 -25.65
N VAL A 112 3.66 19.23 -25.40
CA VAL A 112 2.82 18.54 -26.40
C VAL A 112 1.37 18.61 -25.97
N SER A 113 0.52 19.21 -26.79
CA SER A 113 -0.89 19.45 -26.54
C SER A 113 -1.73 18.98 -27.72
N VAL A 114 -2.65 18.06 -27.48
CA VAL A 114 -3.61 17.58 -28.49
C VAL A 114 -5.02 17.81 -27.97
N ASN A 115 -5.76 18.69 -28.64
CA ASN A 115 -7.18 18.95 -28.37
C ASN A 115 -8.00 18.44 -29.54
N TYR A 116 -8.81 17.41 -29.31
CA TYR A 116 -9.67 16.80 -30.31
C TYR A 116 -11.15 17.03 -30.02
N THR A 117 -11.82 17.66 -30.97
CA THR A 117 -13.28 17.88 -30.95
C THR A 117 -13.93 17.26 -32.19
N SER A 118 -14.66 16.17 -32.03
CA SER A 118 -15.47 15.56 -33.09
C SER A 118 -16.85 15.10 -32.63
N GLN A 119 -17.71 14.74 -33.60
CA GLN A 119 -18.98 14.03 -33.39
C GLN A 119 -18.79 12.51 -33.45
N GLU A 120 -17.82 12.05 -34.24
CA GLU A 120 -17.43 10.66 -34.46
C GLU A 120 -15.89 10.61 -34.46
N GLY A 121 -15.27 9.57 -33.94
CA GLY A 121 -13.80 9.49 -33.94
C GLY A 121 -13.34 8.09 -33.59
N SER A 122 -12.04 7.83 -33.70
CA SER A 122 -11.49 6.49 -33.43
C SER A 122 -10.36 6.53 -32.39
N GLY A 123 -9.51 7.56 -32.36
CA GLY A 123 -8.50 7.72 -31.29
C GLY A 123 -7.79 9.07 -31.26
N THR A 124 -7.27 9.44 -30.09
CA THR A 124 -6.52 10.66 -29.81
C THR A 124 -5.26 10.31 -29.04
N VAL A 125 -4.07 10.54 -29.60
CA VAL A 125 -2.80 10.20 -28.93
C VAL A 125 -1.85 11.39 -28.95
N GLY A 126 -1.26 11.73 -27.80
CA GLY A 126 -0.26 12.78 -27.70
C GLY A 126 1.01 12.41 -28.47
N ILE A 127 1.65 11.32 -28.05
CA ILE A 127 2.86 10.77 -28.69
C ILE A 127 2.70 9.28 -28.90
N ASN A 128 2.92 8.81 -30.13
CA ASN A 128 2.98 7.40 -30.47
C ASN A 128 4.34 7.04 -31.08
N VAL A 129 5.09 6.17 -30.43
CA VAL A 129 6.40 5.68 -30.91
C VAL A 129 6.36 4.18 -31.05
N GLN A 130 6.42 3.71 -32.29
CA GLN A 130 6.20 2.31 -32.62
C GLN A 130 7.28 1.82 -33.60
N PRO A 131 8.31 1.13 -33.13
CA PRO A 131 9.20 0.41 -34.01
C PRO A 131 8.75 -1.06 -34.17
N GLU A 132 8.96 -1.63 -35.35
CA GLU A 132 8.77 -3.06 -35.60
C GLU A 132 10.02 -3.87 -35.29
N GLY A 133 9.85 -5.15 -34.97
CA GLY A 133 10.96 -6.08 -34.77
C GLY A 133 11.86 -5.70 -33.59
N ASN A 134 13.13 -6.10 -33.60
CA ASN A 134 14.08 -5.94 -32.47
C ASN A 134 14.64 -4.51 -32.38
N SER A 135 13.90 -3.59 -31.75
CA SER A 135 14.07 -2.17 -32.06
C SER A 135 13.97 -1.21 -30.86
N ASN A 136 14.52 -0.02 -31.02
CA ASN A 136 14.50 1.01 -29.98
C ASN A 136 13.33 1.99 -30.20
N ALA A 137 12.68 2.39 -29.11
CA ALA A 137 11.69 3.45 -29.09
C ALA A 137 12.16 4.52 -28.10
N TYR A 138 11.99 5.80 -28.41
CA TYR A 138 12.10 6.82 -27.37
C TYR A 138 11.15 8.00 -27.56
N ALA A 139 10.63 8.53 -26.46
CA ALA A 139 9.84 9.74 -26.40
C ALA A 139 10.37 10.65 -25.28
N VAL A 140 10.97 11.77 -25.64
CA VAL A 140 11.55 12.74 -24.69
C VAL A 140 10.82 14.07 -24.82
N VAL A 141 10.23 14.56 -23.74
CA VAL A 141 9.49 15.83 -23.68
C VAL A 141 10.02 16.65 -22.51
N ASN A 142 10.57 17.84 -22.78
CA ASN A 142 11.10 18.73 -21.75
C ASN A 142 10.01 19.60 -21.09
N GLY A 143 8.78 19.54 -21.60
CA GLY A 143 7.58 20.17 -21.05
C GLY A 143 6.54 19.17 -20.56
N ASP A 144 5.28 19.59 -20.57
CA ASP A 144 4.12 18.79 -20.22
C ASP A 144 3.54 18.07 -21.46
N VAL A 145 2.85 16.94 -21.26
CA VAL A 145 2.06 16.25 -22.30
C VAL A 145 0.59 16.30 -21.91
N SER A 146 -0.24 16.94 -22.72
CA SER A 146 -1.68 17.10 -22.49
C SER A 146 -2.49 16.60 -23.68
N VAL A 147 -3.47 15.75 -23.42
CA VAL A 147 -4.41 15.24 -24.43
C VAL A 147 -5.82 15.43 -23.92
N ASP A 148 -6.63 16.20 -24.65
CA ASP A 148 -8.06 16.42 -24.35
C ASP A 148 -8.91 16.00 -25.54
N SER A 149 -9.76 14.99 -25.34
CA SER A 149 -10.65 14.44 -26.36
C SER A 149 -12.11 14.56 -25.92
N ASN A 150 -12.97 15.10 -26.79
CA ASN A 150 -14.41 15.11 -26.58
C ASN A 150 -15.14 13.86 -27.13
N VAL A 151 -14.39 12.93 -27.71
CA VAL A 151 -14.85 11.59 -28.07
C VAL A 151 -14.16 10.56 -27.19
N SER A 152 -14.90 9.53 -26.80
CA SER A 152 -14.44 8.54 -25.84
C SER A 152 -14.02 7.24 -26.48
N ASN A 153 -13.11 7.34 -27.44
CA ASN A 153 -12.36 6.18 -27.92
C ASN A 153 -10.94 6.24 -27.33
N ASP A 154 -9.99 5.55 -27.93
CA ASP A 154 -8.64 5.42 -27.39
C ASP A 154 -8.00 6.80 -27.24
N THR A 155 -7.78 7.23 -25.99
CA THR A 155 -7.27 8.54 -25.64
C THR A 155 -6.03 8.35 -24.78
N GLU A 156 -4.86 8.59 -25.35
CA GLU A 156 -3.59 8.25 -24.69
C GLU A 156 -2.64 9.44 -24.66
N GLY A 157 -1.95 9.65 -23.54
CA GLY A 157 -0.91 10.67 -23.44
C GLY A 157 0.32 10.24 -24.25
N ILE A 158 0.91 9.11 -23.85
CA ILE A 158 2.08 8.53 -24.50
C ILE A 158 1.88 7.02 -24.66
N ALA A 159 2.02 6.55 -25.89
CA ALA A 159 2.05 5.13 -26.24
C ALA A 159 3.45 4.76 -26.75
N VAL A 160 4.06 3.74 -26.15
CA VAL A 160 5.37 3.23 -26.57
C VAL A 160 5.38 1.71 -26.65
N ILE A 161 6.01 1.18 -27.69
CA ILE A 161 6.14 -0.27 -27.90
C ILE A 161 7.62 -0.68 -27.91
N ALA A 162 7.97 -1.67 -27.09
CA ALA A 162 9.25 -2.38 -27.14
C ALA A 162 9.02 -3.81 -27.66
N ASN A 163 9.70 -4.18 -28.74
CA ASN A 163 9.55 -5.50 -29.36
C ASN A 163 10.92 -6.18 -29.51
N GLY A 164 11.06 -7.45 -29.10
CA GLY A 164 12.30 -8.23 -29.25
C GLY A 164 13.30 -8.10 -28.10
N SER A 165 14.21 -9.07 -27.94
CA SER A 165 15.08 -9.18 -26.74
C SER A 165 16.04 -8.03 -26.51
N ASP A 166 16.52 -7.38 -27.56
CA ASP A 166 17.52 -6.32 -27.44
C ASP A 166 16.92 -4.93 -27.71
N ALA A 167 15.58 -4.83 -27.70
CA ALA A 167 14.87 -3.57 -27.77
C ALA A 167 15.09 -2.74 -26.52
N LYS A 168 14.92 -1.43 -26.68
CA LYS A 168 14.89 -0.47 -25.58
C LYS A 168 13.81 0.56 -25.85
N ALA A 169 12.84 0.69 -24.96
CA ALA A 169 11.91 1.82 -24.96
C ALA A 169 12.28 2.81 -23.85
N GLU A 170 12.39 4.09 -24.18
CA GLU A 170 12.66 5.15 -23.21
C GLU A 170 11.61 6.25 -23.29
N VAL A 171 10.92 6.55 -22.19
CA VAL A 171 10.01 7.70 -22.09
C VAL A 171 10.53 8.64 -21.02
N LYS A 172 10.74 9.91 -21.35
CA LYS A 172 11.15 10.96 -20.40
C LYS A 172 10.25 12.17 -20.55
N VAL A 173 9.59 12.56 -19.47
CA VAL A 173 8.77 13.78 -19.43
C VAL A 173 9.19 14.62 -18.23
N ASP A 174 9.66 15.83 -18.48
CA ASP A 174 10.07 16.76 -17.43
C ASP A 174 8.87 17.41 -16.72
N GLY A 175 7.73 17.42 -17.41
CA GLY A 175 6.46 17.95 -16.97
C GLY A 175 5.49 16.93 -16.37
N GLU A 176 4.22 17.30 -16.42
CA GLU A 176 3.08 16.42 -16.13
C GLU A 176 2.58 15.71 -17.39
N VAL A 177 1.95 14.54 -17.21
CA VAL A 177 1.17 13.87 -18.26
C VAL A 177 -0.30 13.96 -17.87
N LYS A 178 -1.11 14.61 -18.70
CA LYS A 178 -2.52 14.86 -18.44
C LYS A 178 -3.38 14.38 -19.60
N VAL A 179 -4.34 13.52 -19.31
CA VAL A 179 -5.22 12.95 -20.32
C VAL A 179 -6.66 13.11 -19.87
N SER A 180 -7.48 13.74 -20.70
CA SER A 180 -8.92 13.82 -20.52
C SER A 180 -9.64 13.28 -21.74
N SER A 181 -10.62 12.42 -21.48
CA SER A 181 -11.55 11.91 -22.48
C SER A 181 -12.97 12.16 -22.02
N SER A 182 -13.86 12.50 -22.93
CA SER A 182 -15.29 12.66 -22.69
C SER A 182 -16.06 12.22 -23.93
N GLY A 183 -17.36 12.01 -23.82
CA GLY A 183 -18.20 11.61 -24.97
C GLY A 183 -18.78 10.20 -24.84
N THR A 184 -19.31 9.69 -25.93
CA THR A 184 -19.86 8.32 -26.02
C THR A 184 -19.01 7.51 -26.97
N PRO A 185 -18.53 6.31 -26.59
CA PRO A 185 -17.64 5.54 -27.42
C PRO A 185 -18.38 5.08 -28.66
N THR A 186 -17.69 5.08 -29.79
CA THR A 186 -18.17 4.48 -31.03
C THR A 186 -17.57 3.10 -31.26
N GLY A 187 -16.48 2.75 -30.55
CA GLY A 187 -15.80 1.45 -30.60
C GLY A 187 -16.10 0.49 -29.43
N ASP A 188 -15.61 -0.75 -29.57
CA ASP A 188 -15.95 -1.89 -28.70
C ASP A 188 -15.12 -1.98 -27.41
N THR A 189 -14.02 -1.21 -27.27
CA THR A 189 -13.14 -1.23 -26.07
C THR A 189 -12.33 0.07 -25.88
N PRO A 190 -12.93 1.21 -25.54
CA PRO A 190 -12.18 2.47 -25.38
C PRO A 190 -11.19 2.41 -24.22
N VAL A 191 -9.96 2.87 -24.48
CA VAL A 191 -8.89 3.04 -23.50
C VAL A 191 -8.64 4.52 -23.23
N THR A 192 -8.48 4.91 -21.97
CA THR A 192 -8.02 6.26 -21.60
C THR A 192 -6.79 6.11 -20.70
N SER A 193 -5.60 6.36 -21.23
CA SER A 193 -4.35 6.07 -20.50
C SER A 193 -3.41 7.26 -20.46
N GLY A 194 -2.78 7.49 -19.30
CA GLY A 194 -1.70 8.48 -19.18
C GLY A 194 -0.46 8.02 -19.95
N VAL A 195 0.06 6.86 -19.55
CA VAL A 195 1.19 6.19 -20.21
C VAL A 195 0.82 4.73 -20.48
N THR A 196 0.98 4.31 -21.72
CA THR A 196 0.82 2.92 -22.17
C THR A 196 2.16 2.36 -22.62
N VAL A 197 2.57 1.25 -22.00
CA VAL A 197 3.75 0.47 -22.37
C VAL A 197 3.30 -0.88 -22.86
N ILE A 198 3.62 -1.21 -24.11
CA ILE A 198 3.45 -2.56 -24.67
C ILE A 198 4.85 -3.14 -24.86
N GLN A 199 5.12 -4.26 -24.20
CA GLN A 199 6.46 -4.83 -24.15
C GLN A 199 6.44 -6.32 -24.48
N ASN A 200 6.99 -6.63 -25.65
CA ASN A 200 7.15 -7.99 -26.17
C ASN A 200 8.65 -8.33 -26.20
N GLY A 201 9.32 -8.12 -25.07
CA GLY A 201 10.77 -8.16 -24.89
C GLY A 201 11.43 -6.79 -24.79
N GLY A 202 12.72 -6.77 -24.46
CA GLY A 202 13.56 -5.57 -24.42
C GLY A 202 13.32 -4.67 -23.21
N ASP A 203 14.29 -3.84 -22.86
CA ASP A 203 14.20 -3.02 -21.64
C ASP A 203 13.24 -1.83 -21.85
N VAL A 204 12.49 -1.46 -20.82
CA VAL A 204 11.67 -0.24 -20.81
C VAL A 204 12.07 0.65 -19.64
N ASP A 205 12.33 1.93 -19.90
CA ASP A 205 12.59 2.96 -18.88
C ASP A 205 11.64 4.15 -19.08
N VAL A 206 10.72 4.37 -18.15
CA VAL A 206 9.78 5.49 -18.14
C VAL A 206 10.10 6.40 -16.96
N ASN A 207 10.32 7.69 -17.21
CA ASN A 207 10.59 8.68 -16.19
C ASN A 207 9.73 9.94 -16.39
N ILE A 208 8.74 10.12 -15.51
CA ILE A 208 7.87 11.30 -15.48
C ILE A 208 8.23 12.10 -14.23
N LYS A 209 8.71 13.34 -14.36
CA LYS A 209 9.19 14.11 -13.22
C LYS A 209 8.08 14.64 -12.30
N LYS A 210 6.87 14.87 -12.84
CA LYS A 210 5.72 15.38 -12.09
C LYS A 210 4.59 14.34 -12.03
N ASP A 211 3.35 14.81 -12.15
CA ASP A 211 2.13 14.03 -11.97
C ASP A 211 1.69 13.34 -13.28
N VAL A 212 1.00 12.21 -13.14
CA VAL A 212 0.21 11.58 -14.20
C VAL A 212 -1.26 11.67 -13.81
N THR A 213 -2.06 12.38 -14.60
CA THR A 213 -3.49 12.62 -14.32
C THR A 213 -4.36 12.16 -15.49
N VAL A 214 -5.34 11.31 -15.19
CA VAL A 214 -6.27 10.76 -16.19
C VAL A 214 -7.71 10.99 -15.74
N VAL A 215 -8.53 11.55 -16.64
CA VAL A 215 -9.95 11.83 -16.40
C VAL A 215 -10.77 11.30 -17.56
N SER A 216 -11.57 10.26 -17.31
CA SER A 216 -12.52 9.73 -18.30
C SER A 216 -13.96 10.06 -17.90
N ASN A 217 -14.56 10.99 -18.63
CA ASN A 217 -15.97 11.38 -18.51
C ASN A 217 -16.83 10.75 -19.62
N SER A 218 -16.38 9.60 -20.08
CA SER A 218 -17.03 8.81 -21.12
C SER A 218 -18.33 8.22 -20.58
N SER A 219 -19.30 8.02 -21.47
CA SER A 219 -20.51 7.25 -21.16
C SER A 219 -20.68 6.15 -22.19
N ILE A 220 -20.25 4.94 -21.87
CA ILE A 220 -20.35 3.74 -22.73
C ILE A 220 -21.81 3.34 -22.97
N GLY A 221 -22.77 3.91 -22.22
CA GLY A 221 -24.15 3.45 -22.24
C GLY A 221 -24.26 2.04 -21.64
N ASN A 222 -25.47 1.50 -21.50
CA ASN A 222 -25.66 0.14 -20.96
C ASN A 222 -25.30 -0.95 -21.99
N VAL A 223 -24.11 -0.88 -22.60
CA VAL A 223 -23.62 -1.97 -23.45
C VAL A 223 -23.05 -3.02 -22.51
N GLU A 224 -23.76 -4.15 -22.36
CA GLU A 224 -23.47 -5.16 -21.34
C GLU A 224 -22.11 -5.90 -21.57
N GLU A 225 -21.35 -5.58 -22.61
CA GLU A 225 -20.23 -6.41 -23.10
C GLU A 225 -18.95 -5.65 -23.53
N THR A 226 -18.88 -4.31 -23.37
CA THR A 226 -17.71 -3.50 -23.77
C THR A 226 -16.69 -3.41 -22.61
N TYR A 227 -15.45 -3.84 -22.85
CA TYR A 227 -14.34 -3.69 -21.88
C TYR A 227 -13.67 -2.35 -22.10
N SER A 228 -13.84 -1.43 -21.16
CA SER A 228 -13.25 -0.09 -21.25
C SER A 228 -12.37 0.18 -20.07
N TYR A 229 -11.28 0.92 -20.29
CA TYR A 229 -10.23 1.11 -19.30
C TYR A 229 -9.89 2.58 -19.14
N ALA A 230 -9.66 3.00 -17.90
CA ALA A 230 -9.02 4.26 -17.56
C ALA A 230 -7.82 3.98 -16.66
N ASN A 231 -6.61 4.22 -17.15
CA ASN A 231 -5.37 3.84 -16.47
C ASN A 231 -4.42 5.02 -16.33
N GLY A 232 -3.81 5.19 -15.16
CA GLY A 232 -2.73 6.17 -15.00
C GLY A 232 -1.49 5.68 -15.74
N ILE A 233 -1.03 4.50 -15.35
CA ILE A 233 0.06 3.76 -15.97
C ILE A 233 -0.46 2.38 -16.34
N MET A 234 -0.29 1.98 -17.60
CA MET A 234 -0.63 0.66 -18.09
C MET A 234 0.62 -0.02 -18.65
N ILE A 235 0.97 -1.18 -18.10
CA ILE A 235 2.04 -2.05 -18.60
C ILE A 235 1.42 -3.35 -19.07
N TYR A 236 1.61 -3.64 -20.35
CA TYR A 236 1.16 -4.88 -20.95
C TYR A 236 2.33 -5.64 -21.57
N GLN A 237 2.52 -6.89 -21.14
CA GLN A 237 3.44 -7.81 -21.78
C GLN A 237 2.66 -9.00 -22.35
N ASP A 238 2.66 -9.11 -23.68
CA ASP A 238 1.91 -10.15 -24.39
C ASP A 238 2.64 -11.50 -24.39
N SER A 239 1.87 -12.59 -24.44
CA SER A 239 2.37 -13.97 -24.45
C SER A 239 2.73 -14.47 -25.85
N GLY A 240 3.11 -13.58 -26.78
CA GLY A 240 3.41 -13.96 -28.17
C GLY A 240 4.51 -15.03 -28.29
N ASP A 241 4.70 -15.58 -29.50
CA ASP A 241 5.58 -16.74 -29.82
C ASP A 241 7.06 -16.63 -29.33
N ILE A 242 7.50 -15.46 -28.85
CA ILE A 242 8.86 -15.21 -28.38
C ILE A 242 8.79 -14.51 -27.01
N GLN A 243 8.88 -15.29 -25.94
CA GLN A 243 9.05 -14.78 -24.59
C GLN A 243 10.53 -14.57 -24.29
N LEU A 244 10.95 -13.31 -24.11
CA LEU A 244 12.31 -12.98 -23.71
C LEU A 244 12.25 -12.14 -22.42
N PRO A 245 13.08 -12.47 -21.41
CA PRO A 245 13.14 -11.70 -20.18
C PRO A 245 13.38 -10.23 -20.48
N ALA A 246 12.68 -9.37 -19.77
CA ALA A 246 12.74 -7.94 -19.99
C ALA A 246 12.68 -7.16 -18.67
N ASP A 247 13.50 -6.12 -18.56
CA ASP A 247 13.51 -5.24 -17.40
C ASP A 247 12.67 -3.99 -17.71
N THR A 248 11.73 -3.66 -16.83
CA THR A 248 10.88 -2.48 -16.93
C THR A 248 11.02 -1.64 -15.68
N GLU A 249 11.40 -0.39 -15.86
CA GLU A 249 11.54 0.58 -14.80
C GLU A 249 10.60 1.76 -15.10
N ILE A 250 9.66 2.05 -14.20
CA ILE A 250 8.79 3.23 -14.30
C ILE A 250 8.97 4.08 -13.06
N ASN A 251 9.30 5.35 -13.24
CA ASN A 251 9.50 6.33 -12.19
C ASN A 251 8.58 7.52 -12.40
N VAL A 252 7.71 7.80 -11.42
CA VAL A 252 6.86 9.00 -11.37
C VAL A 252 7.24 9.84 -10.16
N GLY A 253 7.75 11.05 -10.39
CA GLY A 253 8.19 11.96 -9.34
C GLY A 253 7.04 12.62 -8.56
N GLY A 254 5.84 12.63 -9.14
CA GLY A 254 4.61 13.14 -8.55
C GLY A 254 3.60 12.06 -8.19
N ASN A 255 2.32 12.42 -8.29
CA ASN A 255 1.18 11.54 -8.02
C ASN A 255 0.69 10.86 -9.30
N VAL A 256 0.02 9.72 -9.14
CA VAL A 256 -0.80 9.10 -10.19
C VAL A 256 -2.26 9.23 -9.79
N SER A 257 -3.05 9.96 -10.57
CA SER A 257 -4.46 10.24 -10.27
C SER A 257 -5.34 9.87 -11.44
N VAL A 258 -6.31 9.00 -11.20
CA VAL A 258 -7.21 8.50 -12.25
C VAL A 258 -8.65 8.65 -11.77
N SER A 259 -9.51 9.22 -12.62
CA SER A 259 -10.92 9.33 -12.32
C SER A 259 -11.79 8.94 -13.51
N SER A 260 -12.85 8.19 -13.25
CA SER A 260 -13.87 7.84 -14.23
C SER A 260 -15.28 8.02 -13.67
N THR A 261 -16.16 8.65 -14.45
CA THR A 261 -17.57 8.79 -14.07
C THR A 261 -18.46 7.70 -14.66
N ASP A 262 -17.88 6.77 -15.43
CA ASP A 262 -18.58 5.70 -16.13
C ASP A 262 -18.69 4.41 -15.28
N PRO A 263 -19.90 3.87 -15.02
CA PRO A 263 -20.06 2.59 -14.33
C PRO A 263 -19.63 1.36 -15.15
N GLY A 264 -19.44 1.49 -16.46
CA GLY A 264 -18.99 0.41 -17.36
C GLY A 264 -17.47 0.30 -17.49
N MET A 265 -16.72 1.32 -17.06
CA MET A 265 -15.27 1.42 -17.23
C MET A 265 -14.52 0.87 -16.03
N GLN A 266 -13.51 0.05 -16.29
CA GLN A 266 -12.53 -0.37 -15.29
C GLN A 266 -11.52 0.75 -15.11
N THR A 267 -11.20 1.07 -13.86
CA THR A 267 -10.32 2.22 -13.56
C THR A 267 -9.19 1.77 -12.65
N SER A 268 -7.94 2.00 -13.04
CA SER A 268 -6.77 1.61 -12.25
C SER A 268 -5.74 2.74 -12.21
N GLY A 269 -5.12 2.97 -11.04
CA GLY A 269 -4.01 3.92 -10.93
C GLY A 269 -2.79 3.39 -11.68
N ILE A 270 -2.40 2.16 -11.32
CA ILE A 270 -1.35 1.37 -11.96
C ILE A 270 -1.98 0.04 -12.37
N ASP A 271 -1.82 -0.37 -13.63
CA ASP A 271 -2.27 -1.67 -14.13
C ASP A 271 -1.13 -2.40 -14.82
N ILE A 272 -0.78 -3.57 -14.29
CA ILE A 272 0.31 -4.42 -14.78
C ILE A 272 -0.25 -5.78 -15.10
N THR A 273 -0.14 -6.17 -16.37
CA THR A 273 -0.43 -7.53 -16.82
C THR A 273 0.79 -8.06 -17.55
N THR A 274 1.42 -9.09 -16.98
CA THR A 274 2.58 -9.75 -17.60
C THR A 274 2.35 -11.24 -17.78
N ALA A 275 2.62 -11.72 -18.99
CA ALA A 275 2.70 -13.13 -19.32
C ALA A 275 4.14 -13.61 -19.62
N LEU A 276 5.15 -12.72 -19.52
CA LEU A 276 6.53 -13.06 -19.88
C LEU A 276 7.27 -13.70 -18.72
N ASP A 277 7.93 -14.81 -19.01
CA ASP A 277 8.83 -15.50 -18.10
C ASP A 277 10.15 -14.71 -17.84
N GLY A 278 10.50 -14.56 -16.56
CA GLY A 278 11.80 -14.03 -16.12
C GLY A 278 11.95 -12.51 -16.17
N SER A 279 10.88 -11.77 -16.44
CA SER A 279 10.90 -10.29 -16.47
C SER A 279 10.94 -9.66 -15.08
N VAL A 280 11.59 -8.50 -14.94
CA VAL A 280 11.57 -7.69 -13.72
C VAL A 280 10.88 -6.36 -14.02
N ILE A 281 9.78 -6.09 -13.34
CA ILE A 281 8.99 -4.86 -13.49
C ILE A 281 9.08 -4.09 -12.17
N ASN A 282 9.63 -2.89 -12.20
CA ASN A 282 9.71 -1.97 -11.08
C ASN A 282 8.88 -0.72 -11.39
N VAL A 283 7.93 -0.38 -10.52
CA VAL A 283 7.14 0.85 -10.62
C VAL A 283 7.30 1.65 -9.34
N ASN A 284 7.93 2.82 -9.43
CA ASN A 284 8.17 3.73 -8.32
C ASN A 284 7.36 5.03 -8.51
N VAL A 285 6.43 5.28 -7.59
CA VAL A 285 5.65 6.53 -7.53
C VAL A 285 6.04 7.27 -6.26
N ALA A 286 6.70 8.43 -6.39
CA ALA A 286 7.14 9.21 -5.22
C ALA A 286 5.98 9.88 -4.47
N GLY A 287 4.87 10.15 -5.17
CA GLY A 287 3.63 10.69 -4.61
C GLY A 287 2.64 9.62 -4.18
N SER A 288 1.35 9.99 -4.24
CA SER A 288 0.23 9.09 -3.95
C SER A 288 -0.34 8.48 -5.24
N VAL A 289 -1.01 7.34 -5.12
CA VAL A 289 -1.89 6.78 -6.15
C VAL A 289 -3.33 7.01 -5.71
N THR A 290 -4.14 7.68 -6.52
CA THR A 290 -5.56 7.93 -6.24
C THR A 290 -6.43 7.52 -7.42
N THR A 291 -7.36 6.62 -7.18
CA THR A 291 -8.28 6.11 -8.19
C THR A 291 -9.72 6.30 -7.75
N GLU A 292 -10.52 6.99 -8.57
CA GLU A 292 -11.95 7.22 -8.31
C GLU A 292 -12.78 6.80 -9.52
N GLY A 293 -13.55 5.72 -9.41
CA GLY A 293 -14.36 5.19 -10.50
C GLY A 293 -15.76 4.79 -10.04
N LYS A 294 -16.73 4.80 -10.96
CA LYS A 294 -18.07 4.22 -10.72
C LYS A 294 -18.19 2.75 -11.13
N GLY A 295 -17.27 2.27 -11.97
CA GLY A 295 -17.14 0.86 -12.34
C GLY A 295 -16.19 0.13 -11.41
N ALA A 296 -15.69 -1.04 -11.85
CA ALA A 296 -14.67 -1.78 -11.11
C ALA A 296 -13.41 -0.92 -11.00
N THR A 297 -12.97 -0.63 -9.78
CA THR A 297 -11.89 0.34 -9.55
C THR A 297 -10.80 -0.28 -8.69
N SER A 298 -9.54 -0.07 -9.07
CA SER A 298 -8.40 -0.48 -8.24
C SER A 298 -7.39 0.66 -8.05
N GLY A 299 -6.77 0.73 -6.88
CA GLY A 299 -5.57 1.56 -6.73
C GLY A 299 -4.45 1.03 -7.61
N ILE A 300 -4.15 -0.26 -7.43
CA ILE A 300 -3.12 -0.99 -8.15
C ILE A 300 -3.66 -2.36 -8.58
N GLY A 301 -3.58 -2.67 -9.87
CA GLY A 301 -3.79 -3.98 -10.46
C GLY A 301 -2.47 -4.61 -10.87
N ALA A 302 -2.19 -5.84 -10.42
CA ALA A 302 -0.97 -6.55 -10.78
C ALA A 302 -1.23 -8.05 -11.01
N VAL A 303 -0.94 -8.51 -12.21
CA VAL A 303 -1.18 -9.89 -12.67
C VAL A 303 0.09 -10.43 -13.30
N THR A 304 0.53 -11.60 -12.83
CA THR A 304 1.66 -12.33 -13.40
C THR A 304 1.21 -13.66 -14.00
N GLY A 305 1.90 -14.08 -15.07
CA GLY A 305 1.58 -15.27 -15.85
C GLY A 305 1.61 -16.57 -15.05
N ILE A 306 0.99 -17.59 -15.63
CA ILE A 306 1.01 -18.97 -15.14
C ILE A 306 2.00 -19.74 -16.00
N LYS A 307 2.72 -20.67 -15.37
CA LYS A 307 3.80 -21.43 -15.99
C LYS A 307 3.31 -22.27 -17.18
N ASP A 308 3.93 -22.10 -18.35
CA ASP A 308 3.92 -23.14 -19.39
C ASP A 308 5.11 -24.13 -19.18
N GLU A 309 4.98 -25.37 -19.64
CA GLU A 309 5.89 -26.49 -19.28
C GLU A 309 7.39 -26.22 -19.59
N ASP A 310 7.69 -25.25 -20.47
CA ASP A 310 9.03 -24.91 -20.95
C ASP A 310 9.65 -23.64 -20.33
N GLU A 311 8.96 -22.94 -19.42
CA GLU A 311 9.40 -21.69 -18.78
C GLU A 311 10.39 -21.91 -17.61
N LYS A 312 11.41 -21.05 -17.52
CA LYS A 312 12.63 -21.19 -16.69
C LYS A 312 12.97 -20.00 -15.78
N GLY A 313 12.35 -18.83 -15.94
CA GLY A 313 12.55 -17.65 -15.11
C GLY A 313 11.51 -17.51 -13.99
N ASP A 314 11.79 -16.62 -13.04
CA ASP A 314 10.77 -16.13 -12.09
C ASP A 314 10.53 -14.66 -12.44
N THR A 315 9.32 -14.31 -12.86
CA THR A 315 8.88 -12.94 -13.11
C THR A 315 8.72 -12.21 -11.78
N ARG A 316 9.16 -10.96 -11.70
CA ARG A 316 9.07 -10.15 -10.47
C ARG A 316 8.43 -8.82 -10.76
N VAL A 317 7.39 -8.49 -10.00
CA VAL A 317 6.73 -7.20 -10.04
C VAL A 317 6.95 -6.52 -8.70
N ASN A 318 7.67 -5.41 -8.69
CA ASN A 318 7.95 -4.58 -7.53
C ASN A 318 7.26 -3.23 -7.71
N ILE A 319 6.40 -2.85 -6.77
CA ILE A 319 5.67 -1.58 -6.82
C ILE A 319 5.94 -0.82 -5.54
N HIS A 320 6.51 0.39 -5.64
CA HIS A 320 6.78 1.26 -4.51
C HIS A 320 5.99 2.58 -4.66
N VAL A 321 5.14 2.87 -3.68
CA VAL A 321 4.41 4.13 -3.55
C VAL A 321 4.91 4.87 -2.30
N GLY A 322 5.49 6.05 -2.50
CA GLY A 322 6.10 6.88 -1.45
C GLY A 322 5.09 7.52 -0.50
N LYS A 323 3.80 7.56 -0.86
CA LYS A 323 2.70 8.06 -0.03
C LYS A 323 1.52 7.09 -0.04
N ASP A 324 0.30 7.61 -0.09
CA ASP A 324 -0.92 6.85 0.09
C ASP A 324 -1.39 6.20 -1.22
N VAL A 325 -2.07 5.06 -1.10
CA VAL A 325 -2.86 4.46 -2.17
C VAL A 325 -4.32 4.55 -1.75
N LYS A 326 -5.13 5.28 -2.52
CA LYS A 326 -6.56 5.49 -2.24
C LYS A 326 -7.41 5.04 -3.43
N SER A 327 -8.38 4.19 -3.18
CA SER A 327 -9.33 3.72 -4.20
C SER A 327 -10.78 3.84 -3.74
N SER A 328 -11.69 4.19 -4.65
CA SER A 328 -13.14 4.21 -4.42
C SER A 328 -13.81 2.83 -4.45
N ASP A 329 -13.05 1.76 -4.72
CA ASP A 329 -13.52 0.37 -4.64
C ASP A 329 -12.41 -0.46 -3.99
N ASP A 330 -11.69 -1.30 -4.74
CA ASP A 330 -10.61 -2.13 -4.22
C ASP A 330 -9.28 -1.39 -4.15
N GLY A 331 -8.48 -1.62 -3.10
CA GLY A 331 -7.16 -1.00 -2.94
C GLY A 331 -6.14 -1.62 -3.89
N LEU A 332 -5.88 -2.91 -3.69
CA LEU A 332 -5.01 -3.73 -4.52
C LEU A 332 -5.79 -4.90 -5.11
N THR A 333 -5.58 -5.20 -6.39
CA THR A 333 -6.12 -6.38 -7.06
C THR A 333 -4.97 -7.19 -7.65
N ILE A 334 -4.65 -8.33 -7.03
CA ILE A 334 -3.37 -9.01 -7.26
C ILE A 334 -3.58 -10.49 -7.66
N MET A 335 -2.78 -10.95 -8.62
CA MET A 335 -2.66 -12.37 -9.00
C MET A 335 -1.19 -12.75 -9.23
N ALA A 336 -0.63 -13.56 -8.33
CA ALA A 336 0.69 -14.16 -8.51
C ALA A 336 0.55 -15.58 -9.13
N GLY A 337 0.65 -15.71 -10.46
CA GLY A 337 0.63 -17.00 -11.14
C GLY A 337 1.93 -17.79 -10.94
N ASP A 338 2.00 -19.06 -11.37
CA ASP A 338 3.09 -20.02 -11.10
C ASP A 338 4.54 -19.56 -11.42
N ILE A 339 4.73 -18.50 -12.19
CA ILE A 339 6.05 -17.92 -12.50
C ILE A 339 6.31 -16.53 -11.88
N GLY A 340 5.33 -15.85 -11.29
CA GLY A 340 5.49 -14.49 -10.75
C GLY A 340 5.61 -14.34 -9.23
N THR A 341 6.40 -13.37 -8.77
CA THR A 341 6.28 -12.78 -7.42
C THR A 341 5.87 -11.32 -7.52
N ILE A 342 5.06 -10.85 -6.58
CA ILE A 342 4.57 -9.48 -6.50
C ILE A 342 4.92 -8.91 -5.12
N ASP A 343 5.73 -7.84 -5.09
CA ASP A 343 6.07 -7.08 -3.88
C ASP A 343 5.52 -5.66 -4.01
N VAL A 344 4.70 -5.26 -3.03
CA VAL A 344 4.07 -3.93 -3.01
C VAL A 344 4.45 -3.22 -1.72
N VAL A 345 5.13 -2.08 -1.83
CA VAL A 345 5.54 -1.23 -0.71
C VAL A 345 4.80 0.10 -0.78
N ILE A 346 3.97 0.38 0.21
CA ILE A 346 3.20 1.61 0.35
C ILE A 346 3.67 2.30 1.62
N GLU A 347 4.47 3.36 1.46
CA GLU A 347 4.94 4.11 2.61
C GLU A 347 3.79 4.83 3.34
N GLY A 348 2.69 5.14 2.66
CA GLY A 348 1.51 5.74 3.27
C GLY A 348 0.45 4.72 3.72
N THR A 349 -0.79 5.17 3.67
CA THR A 349 -1.97 4.36 3.95
C THR A 349 -2.48 3.74 2.66
N LEU A 350 -2.77 2.44 2.69
CA LEU A 350 -3.63 1.77 1.71
C LEU A 350 -5.08 1.90 2.17
N SER A 351 -5.87 2.74 1.52
CA SER A 351 -7.28 2.98 1.86
C SER A 351 -8.18 2.61 0.69
N ALA A 352 -9.16 1.75 0.96
CA ALA A 352 -10.14 1.28 -0.03
C ALA A 352 -11.57 1.37 0.53
N GLU A 353 -12.54 1.78 -0.29
CA GLU A 353 -13.95 1.82 0.12
C GLU A 353 -14.59 0.43 0.21
N ASP A 354 -14.10 -0.57 -0.55
CA ASP A 354 -14.45 -1.97 -0.36
C ASP A 354 -13.28 -2.76 0.26
N SER A 355 -12.61 -3.60 -0.51
CA SER A 355 -11.56 -4.49 -0.03
C SER A 355 -10.19 -3.82 -0.18
N ALA A 356 -9.36 -3.83 0.87
CA ALA A 356 -8.02 -3.26 0.75
C ALA A 356 -7.15 -4.09 -0.21
N ILE A 357 -7.29 -5.41 -0.16
CA ILE A 357 -6.54 -6.36 -0.99
C ILE A 357 -7.51 -7.43 -1.49
N VAL A 358 -7.53 -7.64 -2.80
CA VAL A 358 -8.28 -8.70 -3.48
C VAL A 358 -7.32 -9.65 -4.16
N LEU A 359 -7.39 -10.93 -3.78
CA LEU A 359 -6.64 -12.00 -4.41
C LEU A 359 -7.48 -12.62 -5.54
N LYS A 360 -6.95 -12.63 -6.75
CA LYS A 360 -7.60 -13.26 -7.90
C LYS A 360 -7.08 -14.67 -8.13
N ALA A 361 -7.99 -15.57 -8.50
CA ALA A 361 -7.63 -16.90 -8.96
C ALA A 361 -7.20 -16.86 -10.44
N PRO A 362 -6.11 -17.54 -10.85
CA PRO A 362 -5.80 -17.75 -12.26
C PRO A 362 -6.91 -18.59 -12.92
N TYR A 363 -7.01 -18.53 -14.25
CA TYR A 363 -8.00 -19.33 -14.97
C TYR A 363 -7.69 -20.85 -14.91
N GLU A 364 -6.40 -21.19 -15.02
CA GLU A 364 -5.85 -22.55 -14.97
C GLU A 364 -4.53 -22.54 -14.19
N GLY A 365 -4.03 -23.71 -13.77
CA GLY A 365 -2.75 -23.86 -13.05
C GLY A 365 -2.87 -24.08 -11.54
N ASP A 366 -1.73 -24.29 -10.88
CA ASP A 366 -1.69 -24.43 -9.42
C ASP A 366 -1.63 -23.04 -8.77
N LEU A 367 -2.31 -22.91 -7.63
CA LEU A 367 -2.34 -21.68 -6.84
C LEU A 367 -1.34 -21.80 -5.68
N ASN A 368 -0.17 -21.18 -5.83
CA ASN A 368 0.84 -21.07 -4.76
C ASN A 368 1.13 -19.59 -4.41
N GLN A 369 0.09 -18.77 -4.24
CA GLN A 369 0.23 -17.32 -4.03
C GLN A 369 0.81 -16.94 -2.65
N GLU A 370 0.68 -17.82 -1.66
CA GLU A 370 0.94 -17.52 -0.25
C GLU A 370 2.37 -17.06 0.05
N ASN A 371 3.35 -17.50 -0.75
CA ASN A 371 4.77 -17.14 -0.57
C ASN A 371 5.30 -16.20 -1.65
N ARG A 372 4.40 -15.61 -2.44
CA ARG A 372 4.75 -14.91 -3.68
C ARG A 372 4.20 -13.51 -3.74
N ILE A 373 3.30 -13.19 -2.83
CA ILE A 373 2.77 -11.86 -2.61
C ILE A 373 3.34 -11.35 -1.30
N SER A 374 4.06 -10.23 -1.37
CA SER A 374 4.55 -9.46 -0.23
C SER A 374 3.92 -8.08 -0.29
N ILE A 375 3.31 -7.65 0.82
CA ILE A 375 2.68 -6.34 0.93
C ILE A 375 3.23 -5.67 2.17
N THR A 376 3.81 -4.50 2.01
CA THR A 376 4.33 -3.66 3.09
C THR A 376 3.59 -2.33 3.09
N ALA A 377 2.91 -1.98 4.19
CA ALA A 377 2.19 -0.71 4.27
C ALA A 377 2.37 -0.03 5.64
N TRP A 378 2.29 1.30 5.73
CA TRP A 378 2.25 1.95 7.05
C TRP A 378 0.92 1.68 7.76
N LYS A 379 -0.19 1.76 7.03
CA LYS A 379 -1.52 1.48 7.53
C LYS A 379 -2.39 0.92 6.40
N ILE A 380 -3.33 0.03 6.74
CA ILE A 380 -4.31 -0.49 5.80
C ILE A 380 -5.72 -0.22 6.36
N GLU A 381 -6.59 0.33 5.52
CA GLU A 381 -7.99 0.63 5.82
C GLU A 381 -8.89 0.03 4.73
N SER A 382 -9.89 -0.73 5.15
CA SER A 382 -10.89 -1.35 4.27
C SER A 382 -12.29 -0.98 4.75
N GLY A 383 -13.18 -0.66 3.82
CA GLY A 383 -14.60 -0.44 4.10
C GLY A 383 -15.43 -1.72 4.21
N SER A 384 -14.99 -2.84 3.63
CA SER A 384 -15.67 -4.14 3.72
C SER A 384 -15.50 -4.84 5.09
N GLY A 385 -14.55 -4.38 5.90
CA GLY A 385 -14.24 -4.89 7.24
C GLY A 385 -13.29 -6.10 7.25
N SER A 386 -12.94 -6.65 6.09
CA SER A 386 -11.87 -7.64 5.93
C SER A 386 -10.72 -7.02 5.12
N LEU A 387 -9.47 -7.20 5.56
CA LEU A 387 -8.32 -6.62 4.86
C LEU A 387 -8.06 -7.30 3.52
N VAL A 388 -8.13 -8.64 3.51
CA VAL A 388 -7.87 -9.48 2.34
C VAL A 388 -9.12 -10.28 1.99
N THR A 389 -9.62 -10.10 0.76
CA THR A 389 -10.72 -10.87 0.18
C THR A 389 -10.25 -11.64 -1.06
N THR A 390 -11.11 -12.53 -1.56
CA THR A 390 -10.82 -13.36 -2.73
C THR A 390 -11.87 -13.13 -3.80
N ASP A 391 -11.42 -12.92 -5.04
CA ASP A 391 -12.28 -12.91 -6.22
C ASP A 391 -12.06 -14.22 -6.98
N ASN A 392 -12.98 -15.16 -6.74
CA ASN A 392 -13.01 -16.46 -7.39
C ASN A 392 -13.99 -16.40 -8.55
N ASP A 393 -13.47 -16.34 -9.77
CA ASP A 393 -14.32 -16.38 -10.94
C ASP A 393 -15.05 -17.74 -10.99
N PRO A 394 -16.40 -17.78 -11.02
CA PRO A 394 -17.15 -19.03 -11.08
C PRO A 394 -16.90 -19.85 -12.35
N GLU A 395 -16.31 -19.24 -13.38
CA GLU A 395 -15.91 -19.89 -14.63
C GLU A 395 -14.44 -20.37 -14.59
N SER A 396 -13.65 -19.99 -13.58
CA SER A 396 -12.29 -20.52 -13.37
C SER A 396 -12.34 -21.96 -12.82
N GLU A 397 -11.38 -22.80 -13.25
CA GLU A 397 -11.16 -24.12 -12.67
C GLU A 397 -10.45 -24.05 -11.31
N THR A 398 -9.87 -22.89 -10.98
CA THR A 398 -9.11 -22.67 -9.75
C THR A 398 -9.84 -21.68 -8.83
N THR A 399 -9.61 -21.82 -7.54
CA THR A 399 -10.15 -20.89 -6.54
C THR A 399 -9.07 -20.60 -5.50
N VAL A 400 -8.91 -19.34 -5.13
CA VAL A 400 -8.10 -18.95 -3.97
C VAL A 400 -8.72 -19.57 -2.73
N SER A 401 -7.97 -20.47 -2.09
CA SER A 401 -8.42 -21.13 -0.87
C SER A 401 -8.39 -20.17 0.32
N GLU A 402 -9.23 -20.43 1.32
CA GLU A 402 -9.21 -19.67 2.58
C GLU A 402 -7.84 -19.75 3.28
N GLU A 403 -7.12 -20.87 3.11
CA GLU A 403 -5.76 -21.05 3.62
C GLU A 403 -4.77 -20.10 2.93
N THR A 404 -4.86 -19.97 1.60
CA THR A 404 -4.03 -19.04 0.82
C THR A 404 -4.32 -17.60 1.23
N ARG A 405 -5.61 -17.23 1.31
CA ARG A 405 -6.05 -15.90 1.75
C ARG A 405 -5.49 -15.55 3.14
N ALA A 406 -5.64 -16.46 4.10
CA ALA A 406 -5.16 -16.26 5.45
C ALA A 406 -3.62 -16.20 5.53
N ALA A 407 -2.92 -16.98 4.70
CA ALA A 407 -1.47 -16.94 4.64
C ALA A 407 -0.95 -15.60 4.08
N VAL A 408 -1.57 -15.07 3.01
CA VAL A 408 -1.24 -13.74 2.49
C VAL A 408 -1.53 -12.65 3.52
N GLU A 409 -2.68 -12.69 4.19
CA GLU A 409 -3.05 -11.73 5.24
C GLU A 409 -2.02 -11.72 6.38
N LYS A 410 -1.53 -12.90 6.78
CA LYS A 410 -0.49 -13.04 7.80
C LYS A 410 0.88 -12.53 7.34
N ASN A 411 1.17 -12.62 6.04
CA ASN A 411 2.43 -12.19 5.45
C ASN A 411 2.50 -10.67 5.21
N ILE A 412 1.41 -9.92 5.42
CA ILE A 412 1.42 -8.46 5.38
C ILE A 412 2.42 -7.92 6.40
N ASN A 413 3.33 -7.09 5.92
CA ASN A 413 4.29 -6.33 6.70
C ASN A 413 3.78 -4.92 6.97
N TYR A 414 4.02 -4.44 8.18
CA TYR A 414 3.65 -3.09 8.56
C TYR A 414 4.88 -2.25 8.90
N ILE A 415 4.91 -1.03 8.35
CA ILE A 415 6.00 -0.07 8.58
C ILE A 415 5.88 0.51 9.99
N ILE A 416 6.94 0.36 10.77
CA ILE A 416 7.08 0.92 12.12
C ILE A 416 7.78 2.28 12.01
N ARG A 417 7.01 3.35 12.25
CA ARG A 417 7.52 4.73 12.25
C ARG A 417 7.69 5.25 13.66
N ILE A 418 8.82 5.90 13.91
CA ILE A 418 9.05 6.72 15.10
C ILE A 418 8.99 8.17 14.65
N ASP A 419 8.19 8.98 15.33
CA ASP A 419 8.19 10.42 15.14
C ASP A 419 9.64 10.94 15.23
N GLU A 420 10.06 11.74 14.25
CA GLU A 420 11.42 12.26 14.16
C GLU A 420 11.84 13.00 15.44
N ALA A 421 10.90 13.67 16.11
CA ALA A 421 11.11 14.35 17.39
C ALA A 421 11.42 13.39 18.56
N GLN A 422 11.06 12.12 18.44
CA GLN A 422 11.22 11.09 19.47
C GLN A 422 12.36 10.11 19.20
N THR A 423 13.07 10.22 18.08
CA THR A 423 14.18 9.31 17.69
C THR A 423 15.32 9.21 18.72
N LYS A 424 15.50 10.21 19.59
CA LYS A 424 16.46 10.15 20.72
C LYS A 424 15.93 9.38 21.92
N ASN A 425 14.60 9.38 22.09
CA ASN A 425 13.91 8.82 23.26
C ASN A 425 13.38 7.41 22.99
N ILE A 426 13.40 6.96 21.73
CA ILE A 426 12.83 5.69 21.31
C ILE A 426 13.82 4.97 20.39
N SER A 427 13.98 3.65 20.60
CA SER A 427 14.75 2.78 19.70
C SER A 427 14.03 1.45 19.49
N LEU A 428 14.32 0.77 18.37
CA LEU A 428 13.73 -0.52 17.99
C LEU A 428 14.80 -1.63 18.05
N PRO A 429 15.29 -2.01 19.25
CA PRO A 429 16.32 -3.03 19.35
C PRO A 429 15.78 -4.39 18.87
N GLY A 430 16.54 -5.05 18.00
CA GLY A 430 16.18 -6.36 17.46
C GLY A 430 15.27 -6.34 16.24
N LEU A 431 14.85 -5.15 15.78
CA LEU A 431 14.20 -4.99 14.49
C LEU A 431 15.24 -4.56 13.45
N GLU A 432 15.41 -5.37 12.41
CA GLU A 432 16.27 -5.03 11.28
C GLU A 432 15.47 -4.25 10.24
N LYS A 433 16.18 -3.48 9.41
CA LYS A 433 15.57 -2.83 8.26
C LYS A 433 15.43 -3.83 7.13
N ASP A 434 14.33 -3.76 6.40
CA ASP A 434 14.13 -4.53 5.17
C ASP A 434 15.03 -4.02 4.02
N ALA A 435 14.86 -4.59 2.83
CA ALA A 435 15.60 -4.20 1.64
C ALA A 435 15.40 -2.72 1.24
N ASN A 436 14.28 -2.12 1.64
CA ASN A 436 13.92 -0.72 1.40
C ASN A 436 14.42 0.22 2.51
N GLY A 437 15.12 -0.31 3.52
CA GLY A 437 15.62 0.47 4.63
C GLY A 437 14.54 0.84 5.66
N LEU A 438 13.38 0.18 5.62
CA LEU A 438 12.23 0.40 6.49
C LEU A 438 12.26 -0.59 7.66
N TYR A 439 11.86 -0.14 8.85
CA TYR A 439 11.59 -1.04 9.95
C TYR A 439 10.20 -1.63 9.77
N THR A 440 10.10 -2.96 9.64
CA THR A 440 8.83 -3.64 9.37
C THR A 440 8.58 -4.78 10.36
N ALA A 441 7.32 -5.16 10.55
CA ALA A 441 6.91 -6.34 11.32
C ALA A 441 5.64 -6.95 10.73
N HIS A 442 5.47 -8.27 10.79
CA HIS A 442 4.28 -8.94 10.24
C HIS A 442 3.02 -8.62 11.05
N ALA A 443 1.84 -8.74 10.42
CA ALA A 443 0.54 -8.38 10.99
C ALA A 443 0.22 -8.94 12.39
N GLU A 444 0.72 -10.13 12.72
CA GLU A 444 0.48 -10.79 14.01
C GLU A 444 1.60 -10.56 15.04
N ASP A 445 2.67 -9.87 14.64
CA ASP A 445 3.84 -9.66 15.49
C ASP A 445 3.61 -8.56 16.51
N ASN A 446 4.31 -8.71 17.63
CA ASN A 446 4.38 -7.69 18.67
C ASN A 446 5.77 -7.05 18.62
N VAL A 447 5.83 -5.74 18.46
CA VAL A 447 7.09 -5.00 18.39
C VAL A 447 7.45 -4.47 19.77
N ALA A 448 8.63 -4.84 20.26
CA ALA A 448 9.19 -4.29 21.49
C ALA A 448 9.95 -2.99 21.18
N VAL A 449 9.42 -1.88 21.65
CA VAL A 449 9.98 -0.54 21.48
C VAL A 449 10.70 -0.13 22.77
N LYS A 450 12.00 0.13 22.71
CA LYS A 450 12.79 0.55 23.87
C LYS A 450 12.66 2.05 24.10
N LEU A 451 12.35 2.40 25.34
CA LEU A 451 12.22 3.78 25.81
C LEU A 451 13.55 4.23 26.45
N ASN A 452 14.21 5.17 25.80
CA ASN A 452 15.46 5.77 26.26
C ASN A 452 15.14 6.92 27.23
N ILE A 453 15.14 6.61 28.53
CA ILE A 453 14.89 7.60 29.58
C ILE A 453 16.14 8.48 29.76
N PRO A 454 16.05 9.81 29.63
CA PRO A 454 17.18 10.71 29.85
C PRO A 454 17.74 10.58 31.26
N SER A 455 19.06 10.75 31.40
CA SER A 455 19.71 10.75 32.72
C SER A 455 19.12 11.81 33.65
N GLY A 456 18.88 11.45 34.91
CA GLY A 456 18.28 12.36 35.90
C GLY A 456 16.75 12.35 35.90
N PHE A 457 16.11 11.39 35.23
CA PHE A 457 14.66 11.17 35.25
C PHE A 457 14.30 9.71 35.54
N THR A 458 13.12 9.48 36.12
CA THR A 458 12.43 8.19 36.25
C THR A 458 11.19 8.17 35.37
N LEU A 459 10.82 7.00 34.85
CA LEU A 459 9.57 6.81 34.11
C LEU A 459 8.41 6.62 35.09
N ASP A 460 7.45 7.54 35.06
CA ASP A 460 6.24 7.47 35.89
C ASP A 460 5.10 6.74 35.17
N GLY A 461 5.10 6.77 33.83
CA GLY A 461 4.10 6.08 33.01
C GLY A 461 4.29 6.30 31.51
N ALA A 462 3.65 5.47 30.70
CA ALA A 462 3.57 5.60 29.25
C ALA A 462 2.12 5.49 28.78
N TYR A 463 1.75 6.31 27.80
CA TYR A 463 0.38 6.47 27.30
C TYR A 463 0.33 6.35 25.78
N SER A 464 -0.78 5.78 25.27
CA SER A 464 -1.10 5.82 23.83
C SER A 464 -2.21 6.83 23.52
N ASP A 465 -2.30 7.22 22.25
CA ASP A 465 -3.44 7.93 21.64
C ASP A 465 -4.81 7.28 21.91
N ALA A 466 -4.87 5.96 22.09
CA ALA A 466 -6.08 5.24 22.54
C ALA A 466 -6.48 5.47 24.01
N GLY A 467 -5.77 6.34 24.76
CA GLY A 467 -6.17 6.78 26.09
C GLY A 467 -5.97 5.76 27.22
N HIS A 468 -5.19 4.69 26.99
CA HIS A 468 -4.93 3.65 27.97
C HIS A 468 -3.46 3.62 28.43
N ASN A 469 -3.23 3.22 29.69
CA ASN A 469 -1.89 2.87 30.19
C ASN A 469 -1.38 1.68 29.38
N ILE A 470 -0.24 1.84 28.71
CA ILE A 470 0.32 0.76 27.90
C ILE A 470 1.19 -0.15 28.79
N ARG A 471 1.18 -1.46 28.53
CA ARG A 471 2.00 -2.42 29.27
C ARG A 471 3.49 -2.16 29.04
N LEU A 472 4.17 -1.73 30.09
CA LEU A 472 5.62 -1.59 30.13
C LEU A 472 6.29 -2.87 30.63
N LEU A 473 7.34 -3.30 29.94
CA LEU A 473 8.25 -4.33 30.39
C LEU A 473 9.54 -3.67 30.88
N GLN A 474 10.12 -4.18 31.95
CA GLN A 474 11.44 -3.75 32.42
C GLN A 474 12.40 -4.93 32.30
N ASP A 475 13.57 -4.72 31.69
CA ASP A 475 14.63 -5.74 31.63
C ASP A 475 15.46 -5.77 32.93
N GLU A 476 16.33 -6.78 33.05
CA GLU A 476 17.22 -6.95 34.21
C GLU A 476 18.24 -5.81 34.37
N SER A 477 18.47 -5.02 33.31
CA SER A 477 19.34 -3.85 33.32
C SER A 477 18.59 -2.55 33.65
N GLY A 478 17.29 -2.64 33.95
CA GLY A 478 16.42 -1.51 34.28
C GLY A 478 15.88 -0.75 33.06
N GLY A 479 16.11 -1.22 31.84
CA GLY A 479 15.60 -0.63 30.61
C GLY A 479 14.10 -0.88 30.43
N TYR A 480 13.36 0.12 29.96
CA TYR A 480 11.92 0.05 29.74
C TYR A 480 11.58 -0.24 28.27
N TYR A 481 10.65 -1.16 28.04
CA TYR A 481 10.16 -1.56 26.72
C TYR A 481 8.65 -1.49 26.69
N LEU A 482 8.14 -1.09 25.53
CA LEU A 482 6.74 -1.03 25.20
C LEU A 482 6.45 -2.12 24.17
N VAL A 483 5.41 -2.91 24.38
CA VAL A 483 4.94 -3.85 23.36
C VAL A 483 3.78 -3.22 22.61
N VAL A 484 3.95 -2.97 21.31
CA VAL A 484 2.90 -2.46 20.43
C VAL A 484 2.54 -3.50 19.38
N PRO A 485 1.26 -3.62 18.99
CA PRO A 485 0.90 -4.41 17.82
C PRO A 485 1.51 -3.77 16.57
N SER A 486 1.91 -4.60 15.62
CA SER A 486 2.23 -4.19 14.25
C SER A 486 1.01 -3.56 13.55
N GLY A 487 1.22 -2.58 12.68
CA GLY A 487 0.20 -2.14 11.71
C GLY A 487 -0.83 -1.12 12.14
N GLY A 488 -0.68 -0.54 13.32
CA GLY A 488 -1.37 0.69 13.70
C GLY A 488 -0.36 1.73 14.10
N GLY A 489 -0.46 2.95 13.56
CA GLY A 489 0.32 4.08 14.08
C GLY A 489 0.00 4.28 15.57
N VAL A 490 0.90 3.86 16.45
CA VAL A 490 0.77 4.05 17.90
C VAL A 490 1.59 5.26 18.30
N THR A 491 0.94 6.34 18.69
CA THR A 491 1.62 7.47 19.30
C THR A 491 1.89 7.17 20.77
N VAL A 492 3.15 7.27 21.21
CA VAL A 492 3.55 7.00 22.60
C VAL A 492 3.98 8.30 23.27
N SER A 493 3.41 8.58 24.44
CA SER A 493 3.83 9.68 25.31
C SER A 493 4.39 9.15 26.63
N LEU A 494 5.46 9.76 27.14
CA LEU A 494 6.12 9.39 28.39
C LEU A 494 5.89 10.45 29.46
N ALA A 495 5.51 10.03 30.66
CA ALA A 495 5.53 10.86 31.86
C ALA A 495 6.82 10.58 32.64
N LEU A 496 7.62 11.62 32.87
CA LEU A 496 8.92 11.52 33.54
C LEU A 496 8.94 12.38 34.80
N SER A 497 9.44 11.83 35.90
CA SER A 497 9.79 12.59 37.10
C SER A 497 11.28 12.84 37.15
N ARG A 498 11.67 14.06 37.54
CA ARG A 498 13.09 14.40 37.73
C ARG A 498 13.60 13.73 39.01
N ILE A 499 14.70 13.00 38.90
CA ILE A 499 15.45 12.49 40.05
C ILE A 499 15.93 13.73 40.82
N PRO A 500 15.59 13.87 42.12
CA PRO A 500 16.07 14.97 42.93
C PRO A 500 17.60 15.02 42.85
N SER A 501 18.14 16.13 42.35
CA SER A 501 19.55 16.39 42.43
C SER A 501 19.84 16.86 43.84
N ASP A 502 20.52 16.02 44.63
CA ASP A 502 21.19 16.44 45.86
C ASP A 502 22.35 17.39 45.48
N SER A 503 21.99 18.61 45.05
CA SER A 503 22.90 19.75 45.12
C SER A 503 22.63 20.41 46.46
N ASP A 504 23.21 19.81 47.50
CA ASP A 504 23.42 20.48 48.76
C ASP A 504 24.34 21.68 48.50
N ASP A 505 23.73 22.86 48.35
CA ASP A 505 24.39 24.10 48.71
C ASP A 505 24.71 24.00 50.20
N ASN A 506 25.97 23.63 50.47
CA ASN A 506 26.60 23.77 51.76
C ASN A 506 26.53 25.24 52.16
N ASP A 507 25.66 25.57 53.11
CA ASP A 507 25.97 26.65 54.04
C ASP A 507 25.54 26.29 55.47
N ASP A 508 26.50 26.56 56.33
CA ASP A 508 26.79 25.95 57.60
C ASP A 508 26.10 26.71 58.76
N SER A 509 25.32 26.03 59.59
CA SER A 509 25.30 26.23 61.05
C SER A 509 24.39 25.19 61.70
N GLY A 510 24.98 24.37 62.56
CA GLY A 510 24.41 23.12 63.04
C GLY A 510 23.39 23.24 64.18
N ASP A 511 22.74 22.12 64.46
CA ASP A 511 22.84 21.41 65.74
C ASP A 511 22.20 20.02 65.59
N SER A 512 22.71 19.08 66.37
CA SER A 512 22.49 17.64 66.39
C SER A 512 21.08 17.10 66.07
N LYS A 513 21.03 16.06 65.22
CA LYS A 513 20.47 14.72 65.53
C LYS A 513 20.54 13.75 64.34
N ASN A 514 21.38 12.73 64.52
CA ASN A 514 21.28 11.35 64.03
C ASN A 514 20.15 11.04 63.01
N SER A 515 20.50 10.89 61.73
CA SER A 515 19.60 10.38 60.69
C SER A 515 20.31 9.32 59.83
N ASN A 516 20.18 8.06 60.25
CA ASN A 516 20.29 6.94 59.34
C ASN A 516 18.97 6.90 58.54
N LYS A 517 18.91 7.60 57.40
CA LYS A 517 17.74 7.59 56.49
C LYS A 517 17.79 6.35 55.60
N THR A 518 17.30 5.24 56.15
CA THR A 518 16.73 4.14 55.37
C THR A 518 15.39 4.61 54.82
N TYR A 519 15.19 4.56 53.51
CA TYR A 519 13.90 4.82 52.87
C TYR A 519 12.91 3.71 53.26
N ASN A 520 12.13 3.93 54.31
CA ASN A 520 10.91 3.20 54.63
C ASN A 520 9.82 4.24 54.87
N ASN A 521 8.97 4.49 53.87
CA ASN A 521 7.78 5.30 54.06
C ASN A 521 6.57 4.71 53.30
N TYR A 522 6.08 3.59 53.83
CA TYR A 522 4.75 3.01 53.57
C TYR A 522 4.00 2.83 54.90
N GLN A 523 3.93 3.88 55.74
CA GLN A 523 3.35 3.78 57.09
C GLN A 523 2.16 4.71 57.35
N ASN A 524 1.53 5.29 56.33
CA ASN A 524 0.31 6.09 56.51
C ASN A 524 -0.79 5.74 55.49
N VAL A 525 -1.15 4.45 55.41
CA VAL A 525 -2.46 4.04 54.85
C VAL A 525 -3.44 3.99 56.02
N PRO A 526 -4.60 4.68 55.98
CA PRO A 526 -5.56 4.63 57.08
C PRO A 526 -6.03 3.19 57.32
N SER A 527 -5.96 2.71 58.57
CA SER A 527 -6.52 1.42 58.97
C SER A 527 -8.03 1.58 59.20
N LEU A 528 -8.84 0.69 58.63
CA LEU A 528 -10.26 0.59 58.96
C LEU A 528 -10.38 0.07 60.40
N SER A 529 -11.18 0.74 61.24
CA SER A 529 -11.48 0.23 62.59
C SER A 529 -12.41 -0.98 62.50
N ASP A 530 -12.41 -1.84 63.53
CA ASP A 530 -13.23 -3.07 63.59
C ASP A 530 -14.73 -2.82 63.31
N ASP A 531 -15.23 -1.62 63.58
CA ASP A 531 -16.62 -1.21 63.31
C ASP A 531 -16.96 -1.07 61.81
N SER A 532 -15.95 -1.10 60.93
CA SER A 532 -16.10 -1.05 59.46
C SER A 532 -16.44 -2.43 58.86
N PHE A 533 -16.42 -3.47 59.69
CA PHE A 533 -16.63 -4.86 59.33
C PHE A 533 -17.92 -5.36 59.99
N ASN A 534 -18.95 -5.61 59.17
CA ASN A 534 -20.16 -6.26 59.66
C ASN A 534 -20.23 -7.69 59.12
N PHE A 535 -20.25 -8.66 60.04
CA PHE A 535 -20.23 -10.08 59.73
C PHE A 535 -21.56 -10.73 60.11
N ASN A 536 -22.34 -11.11 59.09
CA ASN A 536 -23.55 -11.90 59.28
C ASN A 536 -23.22 -13.39 59.13
N GLN A 537 -23.12 -14.08 60.26
CA GLN A 537 -22.76 -15.50 60.35
C GLN A 537 -23.72 -16.43 59.60
N ASN A 538 -24.99 -16.02 59.41
CA ASN A 538 -25.99 -16.87 58.77
C ASN A 538 -25.93 -16.85 57.24
N GLU A 539 -25.23 -15.87 56.64
CA GLU A 539 -25.18 -15.67 55.18
C GLU A 539 -23.79 -15.90 54.58
N GLY A 540 -22.76 -16.15 55.41
CA GLY A 540 -21.39 -16.31 54.95
C GLY A 540 -20.81 -15.07 54.26
N LYS A 541 -21.40 -13.90 54.52
CA LYS A 541 -21.12 -12.64 53.81
C LYS A 541 -20.37 -11.68 54.73
N LEU A 542 -19.18 -11.28 54.30
CA LEU A 542 -18.43 -10.18 54.89
C LEU A 542 -18.76 -8.90 54.11
N THR A 543 -19.28 -7.88 54.79
CA THR A 543 -19.53 -6.57 54.18
C THR A 543 -18.52 -5.57 54.74
N ILE A 544 -17.74 -4.97 53.86
CA ILE A 544 -16.75 -3.94 54.19
C ILE A 544 -17.27 -2.60 53.66
N GLN A 545 -17.50 -1.64 54.56
CA GLN A 545 -17.85 -0.27 54.16
C GLN A 545 -16.58 0.55 53.95
N VAL A 546 -16.23 0.79 52.68
CA VAL A 546 -15.10 1.64 52.30
C VAL A 546 -15.56 3.10 52.25
N PRO A 547 -14.95 4.04 53.01
CA PRO A 547 -15.27 5.45 52.93
C PRO A 547 -15.06 6.01 51.52
N LYS A 548 -15.95 6.91 51.09
CA LYS A 548 -15.86 7.58 49.79
C LYS A 548 -14.52 8.34 49.70
N GLY A 549 -13.68 7.96 48.74
CA GLY A 549 -12.36 8.59 48.49
C GLY A 549 -11.15 7.77 48.96
N MET A 550 -11.34 6.56 49.48
CA MET A 550 -10.24 5.68 49.90
C MET A 550 -9.80 4.77 48.75
N THR A 551 -8.52 4.80 48.37
CA THR A 551 -7.96 4.04 47.23
C THR A 551 -7.14 2.82 47.64
N ALA A 552 -6.79 2.68 48.92
CA ALA A 552 -6.11 1.52 49.48
C ALA A 552 -6.47 1.33 50.97
N PHE A 553 -6.52 0.08 51.44
CA PHE A 553 -6.67 -0.27 52.87
C PHE A 553 -5.86 -1.55 53.17
N ASN A 554 -5.46 -1.71 54.43
CA ASN A 554 -4.61 -2.82 54.87
C ASN A 554 -5.46 -3.90 55.56
N LEU A 555 -5.16 -5.18 55.30
CA LEU A 555 -5.81 -6.32 55.96
C LEU A 555 -4.78 -7.00 56.86
N ASP A 556 -4.95 -6.89 58.18
CA ASP A 556 -4.02 -7.48 59.13
C ASP A 556 -4.18 -9.01 59.24
N SER A 557 -3.06 -9.68 59.50
CA SER A 557 -2.60 -10.90 58.81
C SER A 557 -2.72 -12.21 59.59
N SER A 558 -3.57 -12.32 60.61
CA SER A 558 -3.59 -13.55 61.42
C SER A 558 -4.29 -14.77 60.79
N VAL A 559 -4.80 -14.70 59.53
CA VAL A 559 -5.80 -15.68 59.04
C VAL A 559 -5.64 -16.20 57.59
N LEU A 560 -4.82 -15.62 56.71
CA LEU A 560 -4.84 -16.00 55.28
C LEU A 560 -3.69 -16.95 54.88
N LEU A 561 -4.02 -18.07 54.22
CA LEU A 561 -3.05 -19.11 53.88
C LEU A 561 -2.89 -19.40 52.37
N THR A 562 -3.87 -19.16 51.50
CA THR A 562 -3.69 -19.43 50.04
C THR A 562 -4.62 -18.63 49.14
N PHE A 563 -4.13 -18.23 47.96
CA PHE A 563 -4.89 -17.57 46.89
C PHE A 563 -5.06 -18.49 45.68
N LYS A 564 -6.27 -18.52 45.09
CA LYS A 564 -6.53 -19.26 43.85
C LYS A 564 -7.53 -18.54 42.94
N ALA A 565 -7.12 -18.24 41.71
CA ALA A 565 -8.03 -17.80 40.65
C ALA A 565 -8.44 -19.01 39.80
N MET A 566 -9.75 -19.26 39.63
CA MET A 566 -10.27 -20.32 38.76
C MET A 566 -11.46 -19.81 37.96
N GLY A 567 -11.29 -19.67 36.65
CA GLY A 567 -12.35 -19.23 35.73
C GLY A 567 -12.60 -17.72 35.70
N MET A 568 -13.27 -17.24 34.65
CA MET A 568 -13.37 -15.82 34.30
C MET A 568 -14.23 -14.94 35.24
N ASN A 569 -14.97 -15.50 36.20
CA ASN A 569 -16.04 -14.75 36.89
C ASN A 569 -15.96 -14.77 38.43
N THR A 570 -14.96 -15.41 39.05
CA THR A 570 -14.96 -15.61 40.52
C THR A 570 -13.55 -15.73 41.11
N LEU A 571 -13.30 -15.02 42.21
CA LEU A 571 -12.07 -15.06 43.00
C LEU A 571 -12.27 -15.94 44.25
N TYR A 572 -11.30 -16.82 44.55
CA TYR A 572 -11.30 -17.62 45.79
C TYR A 572 -10.19 -17.20 46.74
N LEU A 573 -10.56 -17.08 48.02
CA LEU A 573 -9.69 -16.81 49.15
C LEU A 573 -9.76 -18.00 50.11
N ASP A 574 -8.64 -18.67 50.37
CA ASP A 574 -8.60 -19.77 51.33
C ASP A 574 -7.86 -19.33 52.60
N SER A 575 -8.54 -19.43 53.74
CA SER A 575 -8.05 -19.00 55.05
C SER A 575 -8.17 -20.14 56.05
N THR A 576 -7.46 -20.05 57.19
CA THR A 576 -7.59 -21.02 58.28
C THR A 576 -9.02 -21.16 58.81
N ASN A 577 -9.87 -20.16 58.57
CA ASN A 577 -11.26 -20.10 59.03
C ASN A 577 -12.30 -20.42 57.95
N GLY A 578 -11.88 -20.77 56.72
CA GLY A 578 -12.77 -21.24 55.66
C GLY A 578 -12.41 -20.75 54.25
N LYS A 579 -13.19 -21.20 53.27
CA LYS A 579 -13.10 -20.75 51.87
C LYS A 579 -14.08 -19.63 51.61
N TYR A 580 -13.59 -18.54 51.05
CA TYR A 580 -14.37 -17.37 50.66
C TYR A 580 -14.37 -17.22 49.15
N THR A 581 -15.50 -16.77 48.62
CA THR A 581 -15.74 -16.62 47.19
C THR A 581 -16.18 -15.19 46.93
N ILE A 582 -15.44 -14.46 46.10
CA ILE A 582 -15.77 -13.09 45.70
C ILE A 582 -16.17 -13.11 44.22
N PRO A 583 -17.44 -12.85 43.89
CA PRO A 583 -17.87 -12.69 42.49
C PRO A 583 -17.24 -11.43 41.88
N ILE A 584 -16.73 -11.50 40.65
CA ILE A 584 -16.10 -10.35 39.97
C ILE A 584 -17.07 -9.15 39.83
N VAL A 585 -18.36 -9.42 39.68
CA VAL A 585 -19.42 -8.37 39.65
C VAL A 585 -19.45 -7.52 40.91
N SER A 586 -18.90 -8.00 42.04
CA SER A 586 -18.86 -7.28 43.32
C SER A 586 -17.69 -6.30 43.43
N ILE A 587 -16.72 -6.38 42.53
CA ILE A 587 -15.56 -5.47 42.44
C ILE A 587 -15.50 -4.74 41.10
N GLU A 588 -16.50 -4.92 40.25
CA GLU A 588 -16.55 -4.43 38.87
C GLU A 588 -16.45 -2.91 38.78
N ASP A 589 -17.04 -2.18 39.73
CA ASP A 589 -16.96 -0.71 39.80
C ASP A 589 -15.56 -0.21 40.20
N ILE A 590 -14.79 -1.02 40.93
CA ILE A 590 -13.39 -0.74 41.31
C ILE A 590 -12.47 -0.97 40.11
N VAL A 591 -12.77 -1.99 39.28
CA VAL A 591 -11.97 -2.35 38.10
C VAL A 591 -12.29 -1.45 36.89
N LYS A 592 -13.56 -1.05 36.70
CA LYS A 592 -14.00 -0.16 35.59
C LYS A 592 -13.36 1.23 35.60
N THR A 593 -12.84 1.66 36.74
CA THR A 593 -12.22 2.99 36.91
C THR A 593 -10.70 2.99 36.73
N GLY A 594 -10.11 1.87 36.29
CA GLY A 594 -8.67 1.77 36.06
C GLY A 594 -7.83 1.77 37.34
N ASN A 595 -8.46 1.56 38.51
CA ASN A 595 -7.77 1.50 39.79
C ASN A 595 -7.06 0.14 39.95
N LEU A 596 -5.78 0.18 40.33
CA LEU A 596 -5.00 -1.01 40.62
C LEU A 596 -5.47 -1.62 41.95
N LEU A 597 -6.01 -2.84 41.91
CA LEU A 597 -6.35 -3.57 43.12
C LEU A 597 -5.06 -4.15 43.71
N THR A 598 -4.44 -3.41 44.63
CA THR A 598 -3.19 -3.83 45.29
C THR A 598 -3.52 -4.67 46.52
N PHE A 599 -3.10 -5.93 46.51
CA PHE A 599 -3.14 -6.78 47.69
C PHE A 599 -1.76 -6.80 48.33
N VAL A 600 -1.64 -6.29 49.55
CA VAL A 600 -0.40 -6.38 50.34
C VAL A 600 -0.52 -7.60 51.25
N PHE A 601 0.35 -8.58 51.06
CA PHE A 601 0.38 -9.78 51.87
C PHE A 601 1.53 -9.73 52.87
N GLY A 602 1.22 -9.83 54.16
CA GLY A 602 2.21 -10.07 55.21
C GLY A 602 2.44 -11.57 55.43
N ILE A 603 2.94 -12.29 54.42
CA ILE A 603 3.12 -13.75 54.46
C ILE A 603 4.58 -14.14 54.15
N GLU A 604 5.09 -15.17 54.83
CA GLU A 604 6.46 -15.69 54.63
C GLU A 604 6.64 -16.40 53.28
N LYS A 605 5.55 -16.85 52.66
CA LYS A 605 5.54 -17.48 51.33
C LYS A 605 4.20 -17.25 50.64
N ALA A 606 4.22 -16.91 49.35
CA ALA A 606 3.03 -16.87 48.51
C ALA A 606 3.18 -17.82 47.31
N ASP A 607 2.23 -18.74 47.14
CA ASP A 607 2.19 -19.63 45.97
C ASP A 607 1.08 -19.17 45.01
N VAL A 608 1.44 -18.93 43.75
CA VAL A 608 0.50 -18.50 42.70
C VAL A 608 0.27 -19.66 41.74
N TYR A 609 -0.99 -20.05 41.57
CA TYR A 609 -1.40 -21.12 40.65
C TYR A 609 -2.23 -20.56 39.51
N VAL A 610 -1.93 -20.97 38.28
CA VAL A 610 -2.72 -20.66 37.07
C VAL A 610 -3.21 -21.97 36.46
N ASN A 611 -4.51 -22.09 36.21
CA ASN A 611 -5.15 -23.31 35.71
C ASN A 611 -4.79 -24.58 36.52
N GLY A 612 -4.66 -24.44 37.84
CA GLY A 612 -4.34 -25.54 38.74
C GLY A 612 -2.85 -25.94 38.76
N THR A 613 -2.00 -25.29 37.97
CA THR A 613 -0.55 -25.51 37.95
C THR A 613 0.16 -24.40 38.72
N LEU A 614 1.14 -24.73 39.56
CA LEU A 614 1.94 -23.75 40.28
C LEU A 614 2.73 -22.92 39.25
N ALA A 615 2.38 -21.65 39.13
CA ALA A 615 2.99 -20.72 38.19
C ALA A 615 4.24 -20.07 38.80
N ARG A 616 4.20 -19.70 40.09
CA ARG A 616 5.33 -19.06 40.78
C ARG A 616 5.19 -19.14 42.30
N GLU A 617 6.32 -19.28 42.99
CA GLU A 617 6.43 -19.11 44.44
C GLU A 617 7.15 -17.77 44.73
N PHE A 618 6.70 -17.07 45.76
CA PHE A 618 7.31 -15.84 46.24
C PHE A 618 7.76 -16.01 47.68
N TYR A 619 9.02 -15.65 47.94
CA TYR A 619 9.62 -15.59 49.27
C TYR A 619 10.13 -14.16 49.49
N PRO A 620 9.64 -13.44 50.52
CA PRO A 620 10.06 -12.07 50.78
C PRO A 620 11.58 -11.91 51.02
N ASP A 621 12.21 -12.94 51.57
CA ASP A 621 13.60 -12.96 52.04
C ASP A 621 14.61 -13.48 50.99
N LYS A 622 14.16 -13.74 49.75
CA LYS A 622 15.03 -14.15 48.62
C LYS A 622 14.98 -13.21 47.42
N LEU A 623 14.33 -12.06 47.54
CA LEU A 623 14.33 -11.00 46.54
C LEU A 623 15.48 -10.03 46.85
N THR A 624 16.68 -10.36 46.36
CA THR A 624 17.77 -9.41 46.13
C THR A 624 18.05 -9.32 44.65
#